data_AF-A0A6L9JXN9-F1
#
_entry.id   AF-A0A6L9JXN9-F1
#
_cell.length_a   1.000
_cell.length_b   1.000
_cell.length_c   1.000
_cell.angle_alpha   90.00
_cell.angle_beta   90.00
_cell.angle_gamma   90.00
#
_symmetry.space_group_name_H-M   'P 1'
#
loop_
_entity.id
_entity.type
_entity.pdbx_description
1 polymer ?
#
loop_
_entity_poly.entity_id
_entity_poly.type
_entity_poly.pdbx_seq_one_letter_code
_entity_poly.pdbx_strand_id
1 'polypeptide(L)'
;MNQSLCWTCESSGPALLPVRYTVVPDDVSETLPAWAETPEPAAPGYHYALRALRQGFLYVYYASAGLDEPESWDAWSVSEDGALWQQFCAPFGVSPQKTSDCRAPTHQSANMEFIVLQDMALYTETWLAFTPSAWSQETIKYYHNNREARERRMQCVKPWQWRGVPEGVGIAQATIENLNGVIDYGLGDNDSGKYVLSCNRKVSRISRTLEEAPYYEVYHGALRPKSTLYPWSRKRAGCADITVRAMQKRGLAKDGTPVSPVLIALHDPIGIAHELAGWGDDIAGAHKTFLDELSIEFMTDSSLNGAENQLRQMHTTHFKKPDKEKDAILAASTGLSIQEWEKRREDSIRHAIESDKKTFAHDWKKYTAELNLAKRQAFNQCYADFCADVAKELEQLAQFRVSWLKQSGFITCCQDFHTTRLEDNLNYREAVDYAIASLNVTETGCAYLDALIDEYSALSPENIVWRSLLLNNPEVMKEMDGFLQKMQLNKGNEKPADISVFMKTVTTLSGKLVEAYDKANEALEKPPKSDSTFARAMLHSDRRLVTLGDRFFNFTRLGKVLNSTNEMLSKSLFSVISGVSFGRAVKLSVSQLQEGDLFRRQVLKQLKESGAKA
;
A
#
# COMPACT_ATOMS: atom_id res chain seq x y z
N MET A 1 -31.05 -26.03 35.86
CA MET A 1 -30.27 -24.98 36.57
C MET A 1 -29.82 -23.99 35.50
N ASN A 2 -30.34 -22.75 35.52
CA ASN A 2 -29.85 -21.70 34.62
C ASN A 2 -28.44 -21.33 35.08
N GLN A 3 -27.43 -21.67 34.27
CA GLN A 3 -26.06 -21.22 34.52
C GLN A 3 -26.01 -19.70 34.33
N SER A 4 -25.34 -19.00 35.26
CA SER A 4 -25.17 -17.55 35.25
C SER A 4 -24.42 -17.09 34.00
N LEU A 5 -24.72 -15.87 33.55
CA LEU A 5 -24.02 -15.26 32.43
C LEU A 5 -22.60 -14.88 32.88
N CYS A 6 -21.67 -14.65 31.94
CA CYS A 6 -20.37 -14.09 32.30
C CYS A 6 -20.50 -12.58 32.58
N TRP A 7 -19.55 -11.99 33.33
CA TRP A 7 -19.53 -10.56 33.64
C TRP A 7 -19.78 -9.66 32.42
N THR A 8 -19.15 -9.96 31.27
CA THR A 8 -19.35 -9.21 30.02
C THR A 8 -20.78 -9.30 29.48
N CYS A 9 -21.49 -10.40 29.71
CA CYS A 9 -22.89 -10.56 29.29
C CYS A 9 -23.89 -10.05 30.36
N GLU A 10 -23.44 -9.83 31.59
CA GLU A 10 -24.24 -9.27 32.69
C GLU A 10 -24.14 -7.74 32.79
N SER A 11 -23.06 -7.14 32.26
CA SER A 11 -22.83 -5.71 32.40
C SER A 11 -23.94 -4.87 31.76
N SER A 12 -24.36 -3.84 32.49
CA SER A 12 -25.35 -2.85 32.08
C SER A 12 -24.78 -1.44 32.19
N GLY A 13 -25.21 -0.55 31.31
CA GLY A 13 -24.68 0.79 31.14
C GLY A 13 -25.12 1.37 29.79
N PRO A 14 -24.67 2.57 29.41
CA PRO A 14 -24.94 3.12 28.08
C PRO A 14 -24.39 2.19 26.99
N ALA A 15 -25.29 1.63 26.18
CA ALA A 15 -24.92 0.65 25.14
C ALA A 15 -24.65 1.36 23.81
N LEU A 16 -23.48 1.09 23.21
CA LEU A 16 -23.01 1.70 21.99
C LEU A 16 -22.48 0.66 21.00
N LEU A 17 -22.93 0.72 19.76
CA LEU A 17 -22.49 -0.15 18.69
C LEU A 17 -21.57 0.64 17.74
N PRO A 18 -20.26 0.39 17.77
CA PRO A 18 -19.34 1.03 16.84
C PRO A 18 -19.36 0.31 15.49
N VAL A 19 -19.52 1.09 14.43
CA VAL A 19 -19.31 0.68 13.04
C VAL A 19 -18.21 1.53 12.43
N ARG A 20 -17.78 1.27 11.20
CA ARG A 20 -16.78 2.07 10.50
C ARG A 20 -17.22 2.40 9.09
N TYR A 21 -16.72 3.52 8.59
CA TYR A 21 -16.77 3.83 7.16
C TYR A 21 -15.91 2.84 6.36
N THR A 22 -16.43 2.43 5.20
CA THR A 22 -15.70 1.67 4.20
C THR A 22 -15.97 2.28 2.83
N VAL A 23 -15.01 2.11 1.93
CA VAL A 23 -15.22 2.34 0.49
C VAL A 23 -15.72 1.05 -0.15
N VAL A 24 -16.61 1.16 -1.13
CA VAL A 24 -17.15 0.06 -1.93
C VAL A 24 -17.27 0.49 -3.41
N PRO A 25 -17.14 -0.45 -4.36
CA PRO A 25 -17.44 -0.18 -5.77
C PRO A 25 -18.95 0.01 -6.00
N ASP A 26 -19.33 0.71 -7.07
CA ASP A 26 -20.73 1.01 -7.42
C ASP A 26 -21.60 -0.21 -7.76
N ASP A 27 -21.01 -1.41 -7.92
CA ASP A 27 -21.78 -2.65 -8.04
C ASP A 27 -22.30 -3.18 -6.68
N VAL A 28 -21.81 -2.65 -5.55
CA VAL A 28 -22.42 -2.83 -4.23
C VAL A 28 -23.63 -1.91 -4.10
N SER A 29 -24.77 -2.44 -3.67
CA SER A 29 -26.03 -1.66 -3.62
C SER A 29 -26.16 -0.78 -2.38
N GLU A 30 -25.49 -1.14 -1.29
CA GLU A 30 -25.63 -0.52 0.02
C GLU A 30 -24.87 0.81 0.08
N THR A 31 -25.62 1.89 0.32
CA THR A 31 -25.07 3.24 0.48
C THR A 31 -25.02 3.66 1.94
N LEU A 32 -24.33 4.78 2.23
CA LEU A 32 -24.39 5.40 3.55
C LEU A 32 -25.83 5.73 3.97
N PRO A 33 -26.23 5.40 5.21
CA PRO A 33 -27.49 5.88 5.75
C PRO A 33 -27.44 7.39 6.02
N ALA A 34 -28.60 8.04 6.05
CA ALA A 34 -28.72 9.51 6.15
C ALA A 34 -28.06 10.12 7.40
N TRP A 35 -27.88 9.34 8.47
CA TRP A 35 -27.24 9.80 9.70
C TRP A 35 -25.71 9.79 9.62
N ALA A 36 -25.11 9.10 8.64
CA ALA A 36 -23.66 8.99 8.53
C ALA A 36 -23.04 10.28 7.93
N GLU A 37 -21.79 10.56 8.29
CA GLU A 37 -21.00 11.60 7.62
C GLU A 37 -20.71 11.16 6.19
N THR A 38 -20.59 12.12 5.26
CA THR A 38 -20.11 11.82 3.90
C THR A 38 -18.59 12.00 3.87
N PRO A 39 -17.79 10.91 3.76
CA PRO A 39 -16.35 11.04 3.70
C PRO A 39 -15.92 11.69 2.38
N GLU A 40 -14.87 12.51 2.46
CA GLU A 40 -14.14 12.99 1.29
C GLU A 40 -12.78 12.28 1.19
N PRO A 41 -12.25 12.07 -0.03
CA PRO A 41 -12.72 12.53 -1.34
C PRO A 41 -13.73 11.58 -2.02
N ALA A 42 -14.57 12.05 -2.95
CA ALA A 42 -15.37 11.17 -3.81
C ALA A 42 -14.62 10.77 -5.09
N ALA A 43 -14.94 9.61 -5.67
CA ALA A 43 -14.39 9.15 -6.95
C ALA A 43 -15.45 8.41 -7.78
N PRO A 44 -15.50 8.59 -9.12
CA PRO A 44 -16.41 7.82 -9.97
C PRO A 44 -16.16 6.31 -9.88
N GLY A 45 -17.23 5.51 -9.89
CA GLY A 45 -17.13 4.05 -9.78
C GLY A 45 -17.09 3.53 -8.34
N TYR A 46 -17.05 4.42 -7.36
CA TYR A 46 -16.96 4.10 -5.94
C TYR A 46 -17.87 4.99 -5.09
N HIS A 47 -18.35 4.43 -4.00
CA HIS A 47 -19.06 5.16 -2.95
C HIS A 47 -18.70 4.61 -1.58
N TYR A 48 -19.37 5.14 -0.55
CA TYR A 48 -19.14 4.77 0.84
C TYR A 48 -20.32 4.00 1.41
N ALA A 49 -19.99 3.16 2.39
CA ALA A 49 -20.97 2.42 3.18
C ALA A 49 -20.45 2.21 4.60
N LEU A 50 -21.27 1.58 5.45
CA LEU A 50 -20.89 1.22 6.82
C LEU A 50 -20.67 -0.28 6.97
N ARG A 51 -19.63 -0.65 7.71
CA ARG A 51 -19.31 -2.03 8.08
C ARG A 51 -19.05 -2.16 9.57
N ALA A 52 -19.09 -3.39 10.08
CA ALA A 52 -18.54 -3.68 11.41
C ALA A 52 -17.05 -3.28 11.50
N LEU A 53 -16.58 -2.97 12.71
CA LEU A 53 -15.16 -2.71 12.94
C LEU A 53 -14.32 -3.92 12.50
N ARG A 54 -13.17 -3.63 11.89
CA ARG A 54 -12.17 -4.64 11.53
C ARG A 54 -11.24 -4.92 12.71
N GLN A 55 -10.41 -5.96 12.59
CA GLN A 55 -9.39 -6.29 13.60
C GLN A 55 -8.56 -5.06 13.97
N GLY A 56 -8.40 -4.84 15.28
CA GLY A 56 -7.74 -3.66 15.85
C GLY A 56 -8.13 -3.42 17.29
N PHE A 57 -8.15 -2.17 17.71
CA PHE A 57 -8.50 -1.73 19.06
C PHE A 57 -9.44 -0.54 19.03
N LEU A 58 -10.35 -0.50 19.98
CA LEU A 58 -11.21 0.64 20.26
C LEU A 58 -10.83 1.21 21.63
N TYR A 59 -10.42 2.47 21.66
CA TYR A 59 -10.16 3.21 22.90
C TYR A 59 -11.31 4.15 23.20
N VAL A 60 -11.72 4.19 24.47
CA VAL A 60 -12.74 5.09 24.98
C VAL A 60 -12.16 5.87 26.14
N TYR A 61 -12.17 7.19 26.02
CA TYR A 61 -11.76 8.11 27.06
C TYR A 61 -12.98 8.85 27.61
N TYR A 62 -13.18 8.76 28.92
CA TYR A 62 -14.15 9.58 29.62
C TYR A 62 -13.44 10.86 30.03
N ALA A 63 -13.99 12.02 29.71
CA ALA A 63 -13.44 13.32 30.10
C ALA A 63 -13.63 13.57 31.61
N SER A 64 -12.98 12.73 32.42
CA SER A 64 -13.08 12.60 33.86
C SER A 64 -11.70 12.72 34.51
N ALA A 65 -11.44 11.95 35.56
CA ALA A 65 -10.31 12.11 36.48
C ALA A 65 -8.92 11.83 35.85
N GLY A 66 -7.89 11.66 36.69
CA GLY A 66 -6.50 11.48 36.25
C GLY A 66 -6.26 10.22 35.43
N LEU A 67 -5.17 10.18 34.65
CA LEU A 67 -4.86 9.09 33.71
C LEU A 67 -4.86 7.68 34.32
N ASP A 68 -4.38 7.56 35.56
CA ASP A 68 -4.26 6.28 36.27
C ASP A 68 -5.54 5.88 37.00
N GLU A 69 -6.58 6.70 36.94
CA GLU A 69 -7.88 6.37 37.52
C GLU A 69 -8.60 5.33 36.65
N PRO A 70 -9.11 4.22 37.22
CA PRO A 70 -9.82 3.18 36.47
C PRO A 70 -11.03 3.69 35.67
N GLU A 71 -11.57 4.85 36.04
CA GLU A 71 -12.74 5.47 35.41
C GLU A 71 -12.38 6.34 34.18
N SER A 72 -11.09 6.51 33.88
CA SER A 72 -10.64 7.44 32.83
C SER A 72 -10.65 6.82 31.44
N TRP A 73 -10.30 5.54 31.31
CA TRP A 73 -10.18 4.88 30.01
C TRP A 73 -10.70 3.45 30.04
N ASP A 74 -11.42 3.08 28.98
CA ASP A 74 -11.66 1.69 28.62
C ASP A 74 -11.02 1.38 27.25
N ALA A 75 -10.75 0.10 27.01
CA ALA A 75 -10.30 -0.37 25.72
C ALA A 75 -10.93 -1.73 25.37
N TRP A 76 -11.16 -1.95 24.09
CA TRP A 76 -11.58 -3.23 23.53
C TRP A 76 -10.61 -3.66 22.44
N SER A 77 -10.28 -4.95 22.39
CA SER A 77 -9.73 -5.56 21.19
C SER A 77 -10.87 -6.00 20.26
N VAL A 78 -10.66 -5.81 18.96
CA VAL A 78 -11.61 -6.18 17.91
C VAL A 78 -11.07 -7.39 17.18
N SER A 79 -11.85 -8.47 17.09
CA SER A 79 -11.49 -9.66 16.31
C SER A 79 -11.67 -9.46 14.80
N GLU A 80 -11.22 -10.44 14.00
CA GLU A 80 -11.40 -10.42 12.54
C GLU A 80 -12.87 -10.35 12.11
N ASP A 81 -13.78 -10.96 12.88
CA ASP A 81 -15.23 -10.90 12.66
C ASP A 81 -15.91 -9.71 13.35
N GLY A 82 -15.14 -8.73 13.84
CA GLY A 82 -15.65 -7.50 14.44
C GLY A 82 -16.28 -7.67 15.82
N ALA A 83 -15.96 -8.74 16.55
CA ALA A 83 -16.41 -8.94 17.93
C ALA A 83 -15.54 -8.12 18.90
N LEU A 84 -16.18 -7.50 19.90
CA LEU A 84 -15.58 -6.52 20.80
C LEU A 84 -15.26 -7.13 22.17
N TRP A 85 -13.99 -7.18 22.53
CA TRP A 85 -13.49 -7.83 23.74
C TRP A 85 -12.88 -6.82 24.70
N GLN A 86 -13.57 -6.57 25.82
CA GLN A 86 -13.10 -5.61 26.82
C GLN A 86 -11.75 -6.04 27.40
N GLN A 87 -10.81 -5.09 27.45
CA GLN A 87 -9.46 -5.28 27.98
C GLN A 87 -9.41 -4.66 29.39
N PHE A 88 -9.48 -5.49 30.43
CA PHE A 88 -9.47 -5.02 31.82
C PHE A 88 -8.13 -4.43 32.30
N CYS A 89 -7.08 -4.52 31.49
CA CYS A 89 -5.80 -3.84 31.72
C CYS A 89 -5.79 -2.39 31.19
N ALA A 90 -6.86 -1.93 30.55
CA ALA A 90 -6.95 -0.61 29.95
C ALA A 90 -6.50 0.52 30.90
N PRO A 91 -5.88 1.59 30.38
CA PRO A 91 -5.61 1.81 28.95
C PRO A 91 -4.33 1.14 28.43
N PHE A 92 -3.51 0.51 29.30
CA PHE A 92 -2.18 0.02 28.95
C PHE A 92 -2.12 -1.51 28.81
N GLY A 93 -1.13 -2.01 28.05
CA GLY A 93 -0.90 -3.46 27.97
C GLY A 93 -2.04 -4.26 27.34
N VAL A 94 -2.84 -3.63 26.48
CA VAL A 94 -3.91 -4.31 25.73
C VAL A 94 -3.32 -5.30 24.73
N SER A 95 -4.06 -6.37 24.44
CA SER A 95 -3.61 -7.47 23.58
C SER A 95 -4.58 -7.75 22.43
N PRO A 96 -4.09 -8.14 21.24
CA PRO A 96 -4.96 -8.45 20.11
C PRO A 96 -5.77 -9.72 20.39
N GLN A 97 -7.02 -9.74 19.93
CA GLN A 97 -7.88 -10.92 19.96
C GLN A 97 -8.14 -11.34 18.52
N LYS A 98 -7.87 -12.59 18.16
CA LYS A 98 -8.12 -13.09 16.79
C LYS A 98 -9.50 -13.70 16.63
N THR A 99 -9.89 -14.57 17.56
CA THR A 99 -11.13 -15.35 17.51
C THR A 99 -12.04 -15.04 18.68
N SER A 100 -13.33 -15.30 18.51
CA SER A 100 -14.28 -15.23 19.61
C SER A 100 -14.07 -16.44 20.56
N ASP A 101 -13.56 -16.21 21.77
CA ASP A 101 -13.24 -17.29 22.71
C ASP A 101 -14.32 -17.49 23.80
N CYS A 102 -15.53 -16.94 23.62
CA CYS A 102 -16.60 -17.10 24.61
C CYS A 102 -17.09 -18.55 24.58
N ARG A 103 -16.74 -19.33 25.61
CA ARG A 103 -17.17 -20.74 25.76
C ARG A 103 -18.39 -20.90 26.69
N ALA A 104 -19.02 -19.80 27.11
CA ALA A 104 -20.18 -19.86 27.98
C ALA A 104 -21.38 -20.48 27.23
N PRO A 105 -22.02 -21.53 27.75
CA PRO A 105 -23.09 -22.25 27.05
C PRO A 105 -24.39 -21.42 26.89
N THR A 106 -24.53 -20.32 27.63
CA THR A 106 -25.64 -19.36 27.57
C THR A 106 -25.29 -18.07 26.83
N HIS A 107 -24.18 -18.06 26.08
CA HIS A 107 -23.70 -16.87 25.36
C HIS A 107 -24.66 -16.43 24.26
N GLN A 108 -25.05 -15.15 24.30
CA GLN A 108 -25.72 -14.48 23.19
C GLN A 108 -24.67 -13.76 22.35
N SER A 109 -24.43 -14.22 21.11
CA SER A 109 -23.42 -13.67 20.20
C SER A 109 -23.55 -12.16 19.98
N ALA A 110 -24.79 -11.67 19.95
CA ALA A 110 -25.09 -10.25 19.80
C ALA A 110 -24.47 -9.35 20.89
N ASN A 111 -24.19 -9.89 22.07
CA ASN A 111 -23.54 -9.13 23.16
C ASN A 111 -22.09 -8.75 22.86
N MET A 112 -21.48 -9.35 21.84
CA MET A 112 -20.11 -9.05 21.39
C MET A 112 -20.08 -8.05 20.23
N GLU A 113 -21.25 -7.61 19.74
CA GLU A 113 -21.34 -6.72 18.58
C GLU A 113 -21.29 -5.23 18.98
N PHE A 114 -21.54 -4.94 20.26
CA PHE A 114 -21.59 -3.61 20.86
C PHE A 114 -20.84 -3.59 22.19
N ILE A 115 -20.54 -2.38 22.69
CA ILE A 115 -19.93 -2.15 23.99
C ILE A 115 -20.96 -1.59 24.97
N VAL A 116 -20.75 -1.87 26.25
CA VAL A 116 -21.49 -1.24 27.35
C VAL A 116 -20.49 -0.38 28.10
N LEU A 117 -20.74 0.92 28.11
CA LEU A 117 -19.87 1.91 28.72
C LEU A 117 -20.16 2.06 30.21
N GLN A 118 -19.23 2.72 30.91
CA GLN A 118 -19.42 3.12 32.29
C GLN A 118 -20.56 4.15 32.40
N ASP A 119 -21.29 4.13 33.51
CA ASP A 119 -22.41 5.05 33.80
C ASP A 119 -22.02 6.53 33.69
N MET A 120 -20.75 6.84 33.93
CA MET A 120 -20.16 8.17 33.74
C MET A 120 -20.39 8.75 32.33
N ALA A 121 -20.49 7.91 31.29
CA ALA A 121 -20.75 8.37 29.92
C ALA A 121 -22.06 9.19 29.81
N LEU A 122 -23.00 8.98 30.74
CA LEU A 122 -24.25 9.76 30.83
C LEU A 122 -24.06 11.20 31.32
N TYR A 123 -22.87 11.54 31.84
CA TYR A 123 -22.58 12.81 32.50
C TYR A 123 -21.33 13.51 31.96
N THR A 124 -20.43 12.80 31.28
CA THR A 124 -19.19 13.36 30.71
C THR A 124 -19.09 13.19 29.20
N GLU A 125 -18.27 14.02 28.54
CA GLU A 125 -17.90 13.81 27.15
C GLU A 125 -17.13 12.48 27.02
N THR A 126 -17.59 11.62 26.12
CA THR A 126 -16.98 10.32 25.85
C THR A 126 -16.29 10.39 24.49
N TRP A 127 -14.98 10.18 24.45
CA TRP A 127 -14.18 10.25 23.23
C TRP A 127 -13.79 8.84 22.78
N LEU A 128 -14.08 8.50 21.52
CA LEU A 128 -13.83 7.18 20.95
C LEU A 128 -12.86 7.27 19.78
N ALA A 129 -11.94 6.31 19.68
CA ALA A 129 -11.11 6.15 18.50
C ALA A 129 -10.83 4.67 18.23
N PHE A 130 -11.06 4.28 16.97
CA PHE A 130 -10.57 3.02 16.44
C PHE A 130 -9.13 3.16 15.95
N THR A 131 -8.30 2.15 16.17
CA THR A 131 -6.92 2.06 15.68
C THR A 131 -6.59 0.63 15.25
N PRO A 132 -5.82 0.42 14.16
CA PRO A 132 -5.37 -0.92 13.76
C PRO A 132 -4.42 -1.59 14.76
N SER A 133 -3.76 -0.81 15.62
CA SER A 133 -2.73 -1.31 16.53
C SER A 133 -2.83 -0.65 17.90
N ALA A 134 -2.44 -1.37 18.94
CA ALA A 134 -2.48 -0.89 20.31
C ALA A 134 -1.69 0.42 20.45
N TRP A 135 -2.29 1.42 21.10
CA TRP A 135 -1.60 2.67 21.40
C TRP A 135 -0.57 2.47 22.51
N SER A 136 0.57 3.12 22.35
CA SER A 136 1.60 3.18 23.36
C SER A 136 1.21 4.10 24.52
N GLN A 137 1.95 3.99 25.62
CA GLN A 137 1.71 4.81 26.80
C GLN A 137 1.90 6.30 26.49
N GLU A 138 2.85 6.64 25.62
CA GLU A 138 3.12 7.98 25.12
C GLU A 138 1.91 8.53 24.36
N THR A 139 1.33 7.74 23.45
CA THR A 139 0.14 8.13 22.66
C THR A 139 -1.09 8.32 23.55
N ILE A 140 -1.33 7.42 24.50
CA ILE A 140 -2.44 7.54 25.46
C ILE A 140 -2.26 8.80 26.33
N LYS A 141 -1.06 9.05 26.85
CA LYS A 141 -0.74 10.26 27.62
C LYS A 141 -0.95 11.52 26.78
N TYR A 142 -0.55 11.50 25.51
CA TYR A 142 -0.76 12.61 24.60
C TYR A 142 -2.25 12.92 24.44
N TYR A 143 -3.08 11.93 24.12
CA TYR A 143 -4.52 12.16 23.95
C TYR A 143 -5.24 12.47 25.26
N HIS A 144 -4.82 11.93 26.40
CA HIS A 144 -5.41 12.27 27.69
C HIS A 144 -5.23 13.75 28.03
N ASN A 145 -4.02 14.29 27.79
CA ASN A 145 -3.68 15.66 28.19
C ASN A 145 -4.03 16.73 27.14
N ASN A 146 -4.32 16.37 25.89
CA ASN A 146 -4.51 17.32 24.80
C ASN A 146 -5.90 17.24 24.18
N ARG A 147 -6.81 18.14 24.58
CA ARG A 147 -8.18 18.22 24.04
C ARG A 147 -8.21 18.45 22.53
N GLU A 148 -7.43 19.40 22.02
CA GLU A 148 -7.39 19.69 20.58
C GLU A 148 -6.91 18.49 19.75
N ALA A 149 -6.01 17.68 20.31
CA ALA A 149 -5.55 16.46 19.65
C ALA A 149 -6.69 15.43 19.58
N ARG A 150 -7.50 15.31 20.64
CA ARG A 150 -8.70 14.47 20.63
C ARG A 150 -9.71 14.97 19.62
N GLU A 151 -9.96 16.27 19.54
CA GLU A 151 -10.88 16.87 18.56
C GLU A 151 -10.46 16.59 17.10
N ARG A 152 -9.17 16.41 16.84
CA ARG A 152 -8.64 16.07 15.50
C ARG A 152 -8.63 14.58 15.18
N ARG A 153 -8.57 13.70 16.20
CA ARG A 153 -8.34 12.24 16.03
C ARG A 153 -9.51 11.36 16.45
N MET A 154 -10.20 11.75 17.51
CA MET A 154 -11.24 10.98 18.18
C MET A 154 -12.61 11.57 17.89
N GLN A 155 -13.67 10.78 18.06
CA GLN A 155 -15.05 11.22 17.91
C GLN A 155 -15.72 11.31 19.27
N CYS A 156 -16.48 12.39 19.50
CA CYS A 156 -17.07 12.69 20.80
C CYS A 156 -18.56 12.35 20.83
N VAL A 157 -18.95 11.53 21.81
CA VAL A 157 -20.34 11.36 22.22
C VAL A 157 -20.60 12.25 23.44
N LYS A 158 -21.54 13.19 23.28
CA LYS A 158 -21.96 14.14 24.29
C LYS A 158 -22.97 13.49 25.25
N PRO A 159 -23.00 13.87 26.54
CA PRO A 159 -23.94 13.34 27.54
C PRO A 159 -25.42 13.34 27.11
N TRP A 160 -25.86 14.41 26.42
CA TRP A 160 -27.25 14.56 26.00
C TRP A 160 -27.68 13.55 24.93
N GLN A 161 -26.73 13.02 24.14
CA GLN A 161 -27.03 12.06 23.06
C GLN A 161 -27.51 10.71 23.60
N TRP A 162 -27.24 10.38 24.86
CA TRP A 162 -27.73 9.15 25.51
C TRP A 162 -29.19 9.23 25.97
N ARG A 163 -29.72 10.45 26.15
CA ARG A 163 -31.04 10.70 26.75
C ARG A 163 -32.10 11.17 25.75
N GLY A 164 -31.73 11.37 24.48
CA GLY A 164 -32.63 11.72 23.37
C GLY A 164 -32.63 10.67 22.24
N VAL A 165 -33.34 10.96 21.14
CA VAL A 165 -33.01 10.34 19.85
C VAL A 165 -31.67 10.96 19.43
N PRO A 166 -30.57 10.20 19.34
CA PRO A 166 -29.31 10.73 18.84
C PRO A 166 -29.52 11.07 17.37
N GLU A 167 -29.83 12.33 17.08
CA GLU A 167 -29.78 12.87 15.72
C GLU A 167 -28.51 13.72 15.64
N GLY A 168 -27.53 13.21 14.92
CA GLY A 168 -26.27 13.89 14.68
C GLY A 168 -25.54 13.25 13.50
N VAL A 169 -24.71 14.03 12.82
CA VAL A 169 -23.89 13.51 11.73
C VAL A 169 -22.86 12.54 12.33
N GLY A 170 -22.86 11.28 11.87
CA GLY A 170 -21.99 10.20 12.35
C GLY A 170 -22.50 9.37 13.54
N ILE A 171 -23.69 9.68 14.08
CA ILE A 171 -24.25 9.02 15.28
C ILE A 171 -25.78 8.91 15.20
N ALA A 172 -26.34 7.76 15.58
CA ALA A 172 -27.77 7.50 15.47
C ALA A 172 -28.31 6.64 16.61
N GLN A 173 -29.64 6.61 16.80
CA GLN A 173 -30.26 5.62 17.67
C GLN A 173 -30.10 4.21 17.09
N ALA A 174 -29.83 3.22 17.95
CA ALA A 174 -29.82 1.81 17.58
C ALA A 174 -31.24 1.28 17.32
N THR A 175 -31.69 1.43 16.08
CA THR A 175 -32.93 0.87 15.55
C THR A 175 -32.63 -0.25 14.55
N ILE A 176 -33.62 -1.11 14.27
CA ILE A 176 -33.48 -2.19 13.28
C ILE A 176 -33.16 -1.58 11.90
N GLU A 177 -33.84 -0.49 11.55
CA GLU A 177 -33.62 0.25 10.30
C GLU A 177 -32.19 0.77 10.18
N ASN A 178 -31.67 1.44 11.22
CA ASN A 178 -30.31 1.97 11.20
C ASN A 178 -29.25 0.86 11.16
N LEU A 179 -29.47 -0.27 11.86
CA LEU A 179 -28.56 -1.42 11.80
C LEU A 179 -28.57 -2.09 10.42
N ASN A 180 -29.73 -2.18 9.76
CA ASN A 180 -29.83 -2.72 8.41
C ASN A 180 -29.14 -1.85 7.35
N GLY A 181 -28.86 -0.57 7.65
CA GLY A 181 -27.98 0.29 6.83
C GLY A 181 -26.48 -0.04 6.93
N VAL A 182 -26.09 -0.98 7.78
CA VAL A 182 -24.71 -1.47 7.91
C VAL A 182 -24.62 -2.80 7.15
N ILE A 183 -23.71 -2.88 6.17
CA ILE A 183 -23.66 -3.98 5.18
C ILE A 183 -23.65 -5.35 5.89
N ASP A 184 -22.87 -5.50 6.96
CA ASP A 184 -22.71 -6.76 7.69
C ASP A 184 -24.03 -7.35 8.25
N TYR A 185 -25.08 -6.55 8.47
CA TYR A 185 -26.41 -7.04 8.85
C TYR A 185 -27.27 -7.43 7.65
N GLY A 186 -27.00 -6.88 6.46
CA GLY A 186 -27.70 -7.17 5.21
C GLY A 186 -27.17 -8.38 4.44
N LEU A 187 -26.05 -9.00 4.87
CA LEU A 187 -25.32 -10.09 4.18
C LEU A 187 -26.09 -11.43 3.99
N GLY A 188 -27.36 -11.51 4.37
CA GLY A 188 -28.15 -12.75 4.38
C GLY A 188 -29.47 -12.66 3.60
N ASP A 189 -29.80 -11.50 3.04
CA ASP A 189 -30.91 -11.42 2.10
C ASP A 189 -30.49 -12.18 0.84
N ASN A 190 -31.21 -13.24 0.47
CA ASN A 190 -31.02 -13.98 -0.78
C ASN A 190 -31.36 -13.13 -2.03
N ASP A 191 -31.20 -11.82 -1.95
CA ASP A 191 -31.37 -10.90 -3.06
C ASP A 191 -30.19 -11.09 -4.01
N SER A 192 -30.46 -11.76 -5.13
CA SER A 192 -29.51 -12.02 -6.20
C SER A 192 -28.86 -10.75 -6.78
N GLY A 193 -29.36 -9.55 -6.44
CA GLY A 193 -28.78 -8.27 -6.83
C GLY A 193 -27.63 -7.75 -5.96
N LYS A 194 -27.42 -8.27 -4.74
CA LYS A 194 -26.39 -7.74 -3.81
C LYS A 194 -25.02 -8.32 -4.12
N TYR A 195 -24.17 -7.55 -4.82
CA TYR A 195 -22.77 -7.93 -5.02
C TYR A 195 -21.97 -7.69 -3.74
N VAL A 196 -21.44 -8.75 -3.15
CA VAL A 196 -20.58 -8.67 -1.96
C VAL A 196 -19.18 -9.15 -2.30
N LEU A 197 -18.18 -8.29 -2.05
CA LEU A 197 -16.77 -8.61 -2.28
C LEU A 197 -16.32 -9.77 -1.40
N SER A 198 -15.68 -10.79 -1.97
CA SER A 198 -15.18 -11.93 -1.19
C SER A 198 -13.83 -11.63 -0.55
N CYS A 199 -13.68 -11.88 0.75
CA CYS A 199 -12.37 -11.85 1.42
C CYS A 199 -11.55 -13.10 1.02
N ASN A 200 -10.25 -12.92 0.72
CA ASN A 200 -9.36 -13.99 0.26
C ASN A 200 -9.87 -14.77 -0.96
N ARG A 201 -10.35 -14.03 -1.98
CA ARG A 201 -10.83 -14.62 -3.22
C ARG A 201 -9.71 -15.36 -3.96
N LYS A 202 -9.99 -16.56 -4.48
CA LYS A 202 -9.13 -17.18 -5.50
C LYS A 202 -9.37 -16.51 -6.85
N VAL A 203 -8.29 -16.12 -7.53
CA VAL A 203 -8.41 -15.54 -8.87
C VAL A 203 -9.04 -16.56 -9.81
N SER A 204 -10.02 -16.11 -10.58
CA SER A 204 -10.77 -16.93 -11.54
C SER A 204 -10.13 -16.83 -12.92
N ARG A 205 -10.43 -17.78 -13.81
CA ARG A 205 -9.91 -17.71 -15.17
C ARG A 205 -10.39 -16.43 -15.88
N ILE A 206 -9.51 -15.72 -16.59
CA ILE A 206 -9.85 -14.43 -17.23
C ILE A 206 -9.67 -14.39 -18.75
N SER A 207 -9.02 -15.38 -19.35
CA SER A 207 -8.83 -15.47 -20.79
C SER A 207 -9.28 -16.81 -21.36
N ARG A 208 -9.65 -16.81 -22.65
CA ARG A 208 -9.96 -18.01 -23.42
C ARG A 208 -9.25 -17.94 -24.77
N THR A 209 -8.74 -19.08 -25.21
CA THR A 209 -8.22 -19.27 -26.57
C THR A 209 -9.28 -19.92 -27.44
N LEU A 210 -9.37 -19.47 -28.70
CA LEU A 210 -10.32 -19.95 -29.71
C LEU A 210 -9.56 -20.57 -30.89
N GLU A 211 -10.21 -21.50 -31.59
CA GLU A 211 -9.65 -22.14 -32.79
C GLU A 211 -9.60 -21.18 -33.98
N GLU A 212 -10.58 -20.28 -34.07
CA GLU A 212 -10.71 -19.27 -35.13
C GLU A 212 -10.65 -17.84 -34.56
N ALA A 213 -10.54 -16.85 -35.45
CA ALA A 213 -10.55 -15.44 -35.06
C ALA A 213 -11.80 -15.11 -34.20
N PRO A 214 -11.67 -14.32 -33.12
CA PRO A 214 -10.53 -13.46 -32.76
C PRO A 214 -9.35 -14.17 -32.05
N TYR A 215 -9.36 -15.50 -31.93
CA TYR A 215 -8.34 -16.35 -31.27
C TYR A 215 -8.19 -16.18 -29.76
N TYR A 216 -8.46 -14.99 -29.23
CA TYR A 216 -8.34 -14.67 -27.81
C TYR A 216 -9.55 -13.86 -27.35
N GLU A 217 -10.11 -14.24 -26.21
CA GLU A 217 -11.14 -13.48 -25.50
C GLU A 217 -10.65 -13.17 -24.10
N VAL A 218 -10.89 -11.95 -23.64
CA VAL A 218 -10.55 -11.50 -22.28
C VAL A 218 -11.83 -11.10 -21.56
N TYR A 219 -11.98 -11.59 -20.34
CA TYR A 219 -13.04 -11.15 -19.45
C TYR A 219 -12.64 -9.85 -18.75
N HIS A 220 -12.85 -8.72 -19.42
CA HIS A 220 -12.53 -7.38 -18.89
C HIS A 220 -13.23 -7.06 -17.57
N GLY A 221 -14.36 -7.72 -17.27
CA GLY A 221 -15.01 -7.63 -15.97
C GLY A 221 -14.17 -8.11 -14.78
N ALA A 222 -13.00 -8.71 -15.01
CA ALA A 222 -12.00 -9.03 -13.99
C ALA A 222 -11.16 -7.82 -13.54
N LEU A 223 -11.04 -6.76 -14.35
CA LEU A 223 -10.26 -5.56 -14.05
C LEU A 223 -11.03 -4.57 -13.18
N ARG A 224 -11.50 -5.03 -12.03
CA ARG A 224 -12.22 -4.20 -11.06
C ARG A 224 -12.09 -4.81 -9.66
N PRO A 225 -12.42 -4.10 -8.58
CA PRO A 225 -12.43 -4.67 -7.23
C PRO A 225 -13.26 -5.96 -7.16
N LYS A 226 -12.62 -7.05 -6.71
CA LYS A 226 -13.24 -8.38 -6.56
C LYS A 226 -13.14 -8.91 -5.13
N SER A 227 -12.28 -8.32 -4.32
CA SER A 227 -12.05 -8.73 -2.96
C SER A 227 -12.12 -7.57 -1.98
N THR A 228 -12.25 -7.93 -0.71
CA THR A 228 -12.08 -7.02 0.44
C THR A 228 -10.96 -7.57 1.29
N LEU A 229 -10.07 -6.70 1.73
CA LEU A 229 -8.98 -7.06 2.63
C LEU A 229 -9.50 -7.53 3.98
N TYR A 230 -10.58 -6.91 4.47
CA TYR A 230 -11.11 -7.18 5.80
C TYR A 230 -12.29 -8.17 5.77
N PRO A 231 -12.22 -9.28 6.54
CA PRO A 231 -13.30 -10.26 6.61
C PRO A 231 -14.66 -9.67 7.00
N TRP A 232 -15.74 -10.32 6.56
CA TRP A 232 -17.11 -9.95 6.91
C TRP A 232 -17.55 -10.53 8.25
N SER A 233 -18.34 -9.77 9.00
CA SER A 233 -18.99 -10.19 10.24
C SER A 233 -20.27 -11.01 9.95
N ARG A 234 -20.14 -12.15 9.26
CA ARG A 234 -21.27 -12.94 8.73
C ARG A 234 -22.31 -13.38 9.77
N LYS A 235 -21.93 -13.47 11.05
CA LYS A 235 -22.86 -13.84 12.14
C LYS A 235 -23.95 -12.79 12.40
N ARG A 236 -23.75 -11.55 11.94
CA ARG A 236 -24.68 -10.42 12.09
C ARG A 236 -25.79 -10.42 11.04
N ALA A 237 -25.61 -11.17 9.95
CA ALA A 237 -26.53 -11.21 8.82
C ALA A 237 -27.95 -11.59 9.27
N GLY A 238 -28.93 -10.72 9.03
CA GLY A 238 -30.33 -10.91 9.41
C GLY A 238 -30.60 -10.84 10.92
N CYS A 239 -29.64 -10.42 11.74
CA CYS A 239 -29.74 -10.43 13.21
C CYS A 239 -29.96 -9.05 13.84
N ALA A 240 -30.30 -8.01 13.06
CA ALA A 240 -30.42 -6.64 13.56
C ALA A 240 -31.41 -6.50 14.72
N ASP A 241 -32.54 -7.22 14.69
CA ASP A 241 -33.52 -7.20 15.77
C ASP A 241 -33.00 -7.85 17.06
N ILE A 242 -32.22 -8.94 16.95
CA ILE A 242 -31.57 -9.61 18.08
C ILE A 242 -30.58 -8.65 18.74
N THR A 243 -29.78 -7.94 17.94
CA THR A 243 -28.78 -7.00 18.44
C THR A 243 -29.42 -5.78 19.10
N VAL A 244 -30.45 -5.18 18.49
CA VAL A 244 -31.18 -4.07 19.10
C VAL A 244 -31.80 -4.48 20.44
N ARG A 245 -32.44 -5.65 20.53
CA ARG A 245 -33.00 -6.14 21.80
C ARG A 245 -31.93 -6.37 22.85
N ALA A 246 -30.77 -6.90 22.46
CA ALA A 246 -29.64 -7.11 23.37
C ALA A 246 -29.09 -5.77 23.90
N MET A 247 -28.95 -4.78 23.04
CA MET A 247 -28.55 -3.42 23.40
C MET A 247 -29.56 -2.76 24.35
N GLN A 248 -30.85 -2.82 24.04
CA GLN A 248 -31.91 -2.27 24.90
C GLN A 248 -31.96 -2.93 26.28
N LYS A 249 -31.77 -4.25 26.33
CA LYS A 249 -31.74 -5.00 27.60
C LYS A 249 -30.59 -4.58 28.51
N ARG A 250 -29.44 -4.21 27.94
CA ARG A 250 -28.22 -3.84 28.68
C ARG A 250 -28.03 -2.33 28.81
N GLY A 251 -28.75 -1.55 28.02
CA GLY A 251 -28.83 -0.09 28.04
C GLY A 251 -29.57 0.43 29.26
N LEU A 252 -28.96 0.35 30.45
CA LEU A 252 -29.54 0.80 31.71
C LEU A 252 -28.57 1.71 32.45
N ALA A 253 -29.06 2.79 33.05
CA ALA A 253 -28.31 3.58 34.02
C ALA A 253 -28.14 2.80 35.34
N LYS A 254 -27.26 3.26 36.24
CA LYS A 254 -27.05 2.62 37.56
C LYS A 254 -28.32 2.41 38.39
N ASP A 255 -29.33 3.27 38.24
CA ASP A 255 -30.61 3.18 38.93
C ASP A 255 -31.63 2.25 38.24
N GLY A 256 -31.25 1.61 37.14
CA GLY A 256 -32.10 0.75 36.33
C GLY A 256 -32.94 1.48 35.28
N THR A 257 -32.82 2.80 35.14
CA THR A 257 -33.53 3.58 34.13
C THR A 257 -33.05 3.21 32.72
N PRO A 258 -33.94 2.93 31.75
CA PRO A 258 -33.55 2.67 30.37
C PRO A 258 -32.79 3.84 29.73
N VAL A 259 -31.70 3.52 29.03
CA VAL A 259 -30.88 4.43 28.24
C VAL A 259 -30.99 4.05 26.77
N SER A 260 -31.23 5.03 25.91
CA SER A 260 -31.32 4.81 24.46
C SER A 260 -29.97 4.28 23.93
N PRO A 261 -29.94 3.09 23.31
CA PRO A 261 -28.71 2.59 22.73
C PRO A 261 -28.37 3.34 21.43
N VAL A 262 -27.08 3.43 21.11
CA VAL A 262 -26.54 4.31 20.08
C VAL A 262 -25.68 3.54 19.07
N LEU A 263 -25.73 3.89 17.79
CA LEU A 263 -24.66 3.57 16.83
C LEU A 263 -23.75 4.78 16.64
N ILE A 264 -22.46 4.52 16.43
CA ILE A 264 -21.52 5.53 15.97
C ILE A 264 -20.70 4.99 14.79
N ALA A 265 -20.56 5.78 13.73
CA ALA A 265 -19.70 5.46 12.60
C ALA A 265 -18.31 6.03 12.85
N LEU A 266 -17.36 5.16 13.21
CA LEU A 266 -16.00 5.52 13.52
C LEU A 266 -15.13 5.74 12.28
N HIS A 267 -14.22 6.71 12.37
CA HIS A 267 -13.21 6.96 11.34
C HIS A 267 -12.13 5.86 11.35
N ASP A 268 -11.90 5.26 10.18
CA ASP A 268 -10.83 4.28 9.91
C ASP A 268 -10.13 4.61 8.58
N PRO A 269 -9.45 5.77 8.48
CA PRO A 269 -8.85 6.22 7.22
C PRO A 269 -7.73 5.29 6.75
N ILE A 270 -7.00 4.64 7.68
CA ILE A 270 -6.02 3.61 7.34
C ILE A 270 -6.70 2.42 6.65
N GLY A 271 -7.83 1.95 7.19
CA GLY A 271 -8.58 0.83 6.59
C GLY A 271 -9.09 1.14 5.19
N ILE A 272 -9.55 2.38 4.95
CA ILE A 272 -9.95 2.81 3.59
C ILE A 272 -8.75 2.81 2.65
N ALA A 273 -7.63 3.42 3.06
CA ALA A 273 -6.42 3.45 2.25
C ALA A 273 -5.88 2.04 1.94
N HIS A 274 -6.00 1.11 2.88
CA HIS A 274 -5.63 -0.29 2.70
C HIS A 274 -6.56 -1.03 1.74
N GLU A 275 -7.89 -0.83 1.82
CA GLU A 275 -8.81 -1.43 0.84
C GLU A 275 -8.51 -0.93 -0.59
N LEU A 276 -8.27 0.37 -0.76
CA LEU A 276 -7.89 0.94 -2.05
C LEU A 276 -6.56 0.35 -2.57
N ALA A 277 -5.58 0.12 -1.69
CA ALA A 277 -4.34 -0.56 -2.07
C ALA A 277 -4.58 -2.03 -2.47
N GLY A 278 -5.44 -2.75 -1.73
CA GLY A 278 -5.82 -4.13 -2.02
C GLY A 278 -6.54 -4.29 -3.36
N TRP A 279 -7.34 -3.31 -3.79
CA TRP A 279 -7.94 -3.32 -5.12
C TRP A 279 -6.93 -3.14 -6.25
N GLY A 280 -5.79 -2.48 -5.98
CA GLY A 280 -4.66 -2.47 -6.90
C GLY A 280 -4.05 -3.87 -7.05
N ASP A 281 -3.99 -4.63 -5.95
CA ASP A 281 -3.54 -6.03 -5.96
C ASP A 281 -4.52 -6.94 -6.72
N ASP A 282 -5.84 -6.69 -6.66
CA ASP A 282 -6.83 -7.42 -7.47
C ASP A 282 -6.57 -7.24 -8.98
N ILE A 283 -6.35 -6.00 -9.42
CA ILE A 283 -6.07 -5.68 -10.83
C ILE A 283 -4.71 -6.27 -11.27
N ALA A 284 -3.68 -6.12 -10.44
CA ALA A 284 -2.36 -6.72 -10.70
C ALA A 284 -2.43 -8.26 -10.72
N GLY A 285 -3.27 -8.85 -9.86
CA GLY A 285 -3.54 -10.28 -9.82
C GLY A 285 -4.26 -10.79 -11.07
N ALA A 286 -5.21 -10.01 -11.60
CA ALA A 286 -5.82 -10.28 -12.90
C ALA A 286 -4.75 -10.23 -14.00
N HIS A 287 -3.91 -9.20 -14.06
CA HIS A 287 -2.83 -9.13 -15.04
C HIS A 287 -1.90 -10.35 -14.95
N LYS A 288 -1.46 -10.72 -13.75
CA LYS A 288 -0.63 -11.92 -13.54
C LYS A 288 -1.33 -13.21 -13.99
N THR A 289 -2.62 -13.33 -13.75
CA THR A 289 -3.41 -14.49 -14.15
C THR A 289 -3.50 -14.62 -15.68
N PHE A 290 -3.65 -13.49 -16.40
CA PHE A 290 -3.58 -13.49 -17.87
C PHE A 290 -2.24 -14.04 -18.37
N LEU A 291 -1.13 -13.58 -17.77
CA LEU A 291 0.22 -14.02 -18.13
C LEU A 291 0.40 -15.53 -17.89
N ASP A 292 -0.16 -16.05 -16.81
CA ASP A 292 -0.07 -17.48 -16.47
C ASP A 292 -0.90 -18.34 -17.43
N GLU A 293 -2.12 -17.92 -17.74
CA GLU A 293 -3.04 -18.63 -18.63
C GLU A 293 -2.52 -18.73 -20.06
N LEU A 294 -1.85 -17.68 -20.54
CA LEU A 294 -1.26 -17.61 -21.89
C LEU A 294 0.27 -17.75 -21.88
N SER A 295 0.81 -18.40 -20.85
CA SER A 295 2.26 -18.54 -20.67
C SER A 295 2.96 -19.20 -21.86
N ILE A 296 2.30 -20.14 -22.54
CA ILE A 296 2.82 -20.80 -23.75
C ILE A 296 2.95 -19.79 -24.90
N GLU A 297 1.94 -18.95 -25.12
CA GLU A 297 1.95 -17.90 -26.13
C GLU A 297 3.05 -16.88 -25.85
N PHE A 298 3.21 -16.43 -24.60
CA PHE A 298 4.30 -15.53 -24.21
C PHE A 298 5.68 -16.15 -24.44
N MET A 299 5.88 -17.40 -24.02
CA MET A 299 7.14 -18.11 -24.25
C MET A 299 7.43 -18.28 -25.75
N THR A 300 6.40 -18.58 -26.54
CA THR A 300 6.50 -18.76 -27.99
C THR A 300 6.85 -17.44 -28.67
N ASP A 301 6.13 -16.35 -28.38
CA ASP A 301 6.41 -15.03 -28.97
C ASP A 301 7.79 -14.52 -28.55
N SER A 302 8.18 -14.68 -27.28
CA SER A 302 9.52 -14.34 -26.81
C SER A 302 10.61 -15.11 -27.55
N SER A 303 10.42 -16.42 -27.76
CA SER A 303 11.37 -17.27 -28.49
C SER A 303 11.47 -16.87 -29.97
N LEU A 304 10.34 -16.55 -30.60
CA LEU A 304 10.31 -16.07 -31.98
C LEU A 304 10.99 -14.71 -32.11
N ASN A 305 10.73 -13.77 -31.20
CA ASN A 305 11.41 -12.47 -31.16
C ASN A 305 12.92 -12.63 -30.92
N GLY A 306 13.33 -13.58 -30.09
CA GLY A 306 14.73 -13.92 -29.86
C GLY A 306 15.42 -14.43 -31.14
N ALA A 307 14.80 -15.39 -31.83
CA ALA A 307 15.30 -15.93 -33.09
C ALA A 307 15.35 -14.85 -34.19
N GLU A 308 14.32 -14.02 -34.28
CA GLU A 308 14.25 -12.90 -35.22
C GLU A 308 15.38 -11.91 -34.97
N ASN A 309 15.61 -11.52 -33.71
CA ASN A 309 16.68 -10.60 -33.32
C ASN A 309 18.06 -11.17 -33.60
N GLN A 310 18.29 -12.47 -33.36
CA GLN A 310 19.57 -13.12 -33.68
C GLN A 310 19.87 -13.10 -35.19
N LEU A 311 18.88 -13.44 -36.01
CA LEU A 311 19.04 -13.36 -37.47
C LEU A 311 19.31 -11.92 -37.93
N ARG A 312 18.56 -10.94 -37.41
CA ARG A 312 18.81 -9.52 -37.69
C ARG A 312 20.23 -9.10 -37.31
N GLN A 313 20.73 -9.52 -36.15
CA GLN A 313 22.08 -9.19 -35.70
C GLN A 313 23.16 -9.84 -36.59
N MET A 314 23.01 -11.10 -37.00
CA MET A 314 23.95 -11.77 -37.92
C MET A 314 24.09 -11.02 -39.25
N HIS A 315 23.01 -10.40 -39.74
CA HIS A 315 23.07 -9.59 -40.96
C HIS A 315 23.57 -8.15 -40.71
N THR A 316 23.42 -7.59 -39.51
CA THR A 316 23.77 -6.19 -39.20
C THR A 316 25.30 -5.95 -39.01
N THR A 317 26.13 -7.00 -39.08
CA THR A 317 27.55 -7.01 -38.66
C THR A 317 28.52 -6.15 -39.50
N HIS A 318 28.05 -5.34 -40.45
CA HIS A 318 28.92 -4.63 -41.40
C HIS A 318 29.13 -3.12 -41.20
N PHE A 319 28.58 -2.50 -40.16
CA PHE A 319 28.70 -1.04 -39.98
C PHE A 319 29.81 -0.64 -38.99
N LYS A 320 31.01 -0.29 -39.50
CA LYS A 320 32.04 0.41 -38.70
C LYS A 320 31.63 1.88 -38.50
N LYS A 321 31.74 2.38 -37.26
CA LYS A 321 31.57 3.81 -36.96
C LYS A 321 32.54 4.67 -37.81
N PRO A 322 32.11 5.87 -38.26
CA PRO A 322 32.96 6.75 -39.06
C PRO A 322 34.24 7.11 -38.28
N ASP A 323 35.36 7.02 -38.98
CA ASP A 323 36.69 7.38 -38.46
C ASP A 323 37.16 8.54 -39.34
N LYS A 324 36.93 9.76 -38.86
CA LYS A 324 37.11 10.99 -39.65
C LYS A 324 38.51 11.10 -40.26
N GLU A 325 39.52 10.60 -39.57
CA GLU A 325 40.91 10.58 -40.06
C GLU A 325 41.10 9.58 -41.19
N LYS A 326 40.59 8.35 -41.03
CA LYS A 326 40.64 7.34 -42.09
C LYS A 326 39.76 7.68 -43.29
N ASP A 327 38.59 8.25 -43.05
CA ASP A 327 37.63 8.65 -44.08
C ASP A 327 38.20 9.80 -44.94
N ALA A 328 38.93 10.74 -44.34
CA ALA A 328 39.64 11.79 -45.07
C ALA A 328 40.78 11.23 -45.94
N ILE A 329 41.54 10.25 -45.43
CA ILE A 329 42.61 9.56 -46.18
C ILE A 329 42.03 8.74 -47.35
N LEU A 330 40.90 8.05 -47.15
CA LEU A 330 40.22 7.27 -48.20
C LEU A 330 39.57 8.17 -49.27
N ALA A 331 39.00 9.30 -48.87
CA ALA A 331 38.47 10.29 -49.81
C ALA A 331 39.58 10.85 -50.73
N ALA A 332 40.73 11.20 -50.14
CA ALA A 332 41.89 11.70 -50.90
C ALA A 332 42.48 10.66 -51.85
N SER A 333 42.57 9.39 -51.45
CA SER A 333 43.13 8.31 -52.29
C SER A 333 42.21 7.91 -53.45
N THR A 334 40.92 8.24 -53.37
CA THR A 334 39.92 7.99 -54.42
C THR A 334 39.64 9.24 -55.29
N GLY A 335 40.30 10.37 -55.00
CA GLY A 335 40.14 11.63 -55.74
C GLY A 335 38.80 12.33 -55.51
N LEU A 336 38.09 12.02 -54.43
CA LEU A 336 36.79 12.58 -54.08
C LEU A 336 36.94 13.69 -53.03
N SER A 337 36.05 14.69 -53.08
CA SER A 337 35.88 15.60 -51.94
C SER A 337 35.29 14.86 -50.73
N ILE A 338 35.50 15.40 -49.53
CA ILE A 338 34.95 14.82 -48.29
C ILE A 338 33.42 14.69 -48.37
N GLN A 339 32.73 15.68 -48.96
CA GLN A 339 31.28 15.64 -49.14
C GLN A 339 30.82 14.54 -50.10
N GLU A 340 31.53 14.31 -51.21
CA GLU A 340 31.22 13.24 -52.16
C GLU A 340 31.50 11.86 -51.57
N TRP A 341 32.54 11.74 -50.74
CA TRP A 341 32.86 10.53 -49.99
C TRP A 341 31.78 10.20 -48.97
N GLU A 342 31.34 11.18 -48.18
CA GLU A 342 30.23 11.03 -47.22
C GLU A 342 28.95 10.57 -47.91
N LYS A 343 28.58 11.19 -49.03
CA LYS A 343 27.40 10.80 -49.81
C LYS A 343 27.50 9.37 -50.37
N ARG A 344 28.63 9.00 -50.97
CA ARG A 344 28.87 7.62 -51.45
C ARG A 344 28.81 6.60 -50.33
N ARG A 345 29.34 6.94 -49.16
CA ARG A 345 29.30 6.10 -47.97
C ARG A 345 27.87 5.94 -47.46
N GLU A 346 27.09 7.01 -47.38
CA GLU A 346 25.66 6.95 -47.02
C GLU A 346 24.86 6.08 -47.99
N ASP A 347 25.05 6.23 -49.29
CA ASP A 347 24.38 5.40 -50.29
C ASP A 347 24.83 3.92 -50.19
N SER A 348 26.11 3.67 -49.94
CA SER A 348 26.61 2.30 -49.70
C SER A 348 26.05 1.68 -48.42
N ILE A 349 25.92 2.47 -47.35
CA ILE A 349 25.25 2.05 -46.11
C ILE A 349 23.79 1.75 -46.37
N ARG A 350 23.08 2.60 -47.12
CA ARG A 350 21.68 2.39 -47.48
C ARG A 350 21.49 1.11 -48.28
N HIS A 351 22.34 0.87 -49.29
CA HIS A 351 22.32 -0.36 -50.07
C HIS A 351 22.66 -1.61 -49.25
N ALA A 352 23.62 -1.53 -48.33
CA ALA A 352 23.93 -2.61 -47.41
C ALA A 352 22.73 -2.92 -46.50
N ILE A 353 22.12 -1.91 -45.88
CA ILE A 353 20.89 -2.08 -45.06
C ILE A 353 19.77 -2.75 -45.87
N GLU A 354 19.60 -2.35 -47.14
CA GLU A 354 18.57 -2.92 -48.00
C GLU A 354 18.90 -4.36 -48.43
N SER A 355 20.18 -4.68 -48.66
CA SER A 355 20.65 -6.04 -48.88
C SER A 355 20.43 -6.92 -47.64
N ASP A 356 20.80 -6.43 -46.45
CA ASP A 356 20.62 -7.13 -45.17
C ASP A 356 19.14 -7.42 -44.91
N LYS A 357 18.24 -6.46 -45.20
CA LYS A 357 16.79 -6.66 -45.14
C LYS A 357 16.30 -7.76 -46.09
N LYS A 358 16.85 -7.85 -47.31
CA LYS A 358 16.49 -8.89 -48.29
C LYS A 358 17.00 -10.26 -47.86
N THR A 359 18.23 -10.35 -47.36
CA THR A 359 18.82 -11.60 -46.84
C THR A 359 18.04 -12.09 -45.62
N PHE A 360 17.76 -11.19 -44.66
CA PHE A 360 16.89 -11.51 -43.53
C PHE A 360 15.52 -12.01 -43.99
N ALA A 361 14.86 -11.33 -44.93
CA ALA A 361 13.55 -11.72 -45.42
C ALA A 361 13.58 -13.10 -46.09
N HIS A 362 14.66 -13.43 -46.80
CA HIS A 362 14.88 -14.77 -47.38
C HIS A 362 14.99 -15.84 -46.28
N ASP A 363 15.86 -15.62 -45.30
CA ASP A 363 16.13 -16.58 -44.21
C ASP A 363 14.93 -16.75 -43.27
N TRP A 364 14.17 -15.67 -43.05
CA TRP A 364 12.97 -15.66 -42.22
C TRP A 364 11.75 -16.29 -42.90
N LYS A 365 11.75 -16.40 -44.23
CA LYS A 365 10.61 -16.88 -45.03
C LYS A 365 10.17 -18.28 -44.62
N LYS A 366 11.11 -19.18 -44.32
CA LYS A 366 10.80 -20.55 -43.89
C LYS A 366 10.03 -20.59 -42.56
N TYR A 367 10.37 -19.71 -41.61
CA TYR A 367 9.65 -19.61 -40.35
C TYR A 367 8.27 -19.00 -40.57
N THR A 368 8.19 -17.95 -41.39
CA THR A 368 6.93 -17.29 -41.73
C THR A 368 5.91 -18.27 -42.30
N ALA A 369 6.35 -19.25 -43.12
CA ALA A 369 5.47 -20.27 -43.71
C ALA A 369 4.86 -21.23 -42.67
N GLU A 370 5.54 -21.45 -41.55
CA GLU A 370 5.10 -22.36 -40.46
C GLU A 370 4.27 -21.64 -39.39
N LEU A 371 4.20 -20.30 -39.44
CA LEU A 371 3.54 -19.49 -38.42
C LEU A 371 2.12 -19.10 -38.81
N ASN A 372 1.20 -19.25 -37.87
CA ASN A 372 -0.09 -18.56 -37.95
C ASN A 372 0.10 -17.07 -37.57
N LEU A 373 0.43 -16.25 -38.57
CA LEU A 373 0.70 -14.82 -38.39
C LEU A 373 -0.53 -14.07 -37.86
N ALA A 374 -1.73 -14.44 -38.30
CA ALA A 374 -2.97 -13.79 -37.86
C ALA A 374 -3.19 -14.03 -36.36
N LYS A 375 -2.99 -15.26 -35.88
CA LYS A 375 -3.08 -15.58 -34.45
C LYS A 375 -2.01 -14.88 -33.63
N ARG A 376 -0.76 -14.83 -34.12
CA ARG A 376 0.33 -14.11 -33.44
C ARG A 376 0.06 -12.61 -33.34
N GLN A 377 -0.46 -11.99 -34.41
CA GLN A 377 -0.85 -10.57 -34.38
C GLN A 377 -2.03 -10.34 -33.43
N ALA A 378 -3.03 -11.21 -33.44
CA ALA A 378 -4.16 -11.14 -32.51
C ALA A 378 -3.72 -11.28 -31.05
N PHE A 379 -2.76 -12.16 -30.75
CA PHE A 379 -2.17 -12.28 -29.42
C PHE A 379 -1.50 -10.98 -28.95
N ASN A 380 -0.62 -10.40 -29.78
CA ASN A 380 0.09 -9.17 -29.44
C ASN A 380 -0.88 -7.99 -29.26
N GLN A 381 -1.91 -7.90 -30.11
CA GLN A 381 -2.94 -6.87 -29.98
C GLN A 381 -3.77 -7.09 -28.71
N CYS A 382 -4.24 -8.31 -28.46
CA CYS A 382 -4.99 -8.67 -27.26
C CYS A 382 -4.22 -8.32 -25.98
N TYR A 383 -2.91 -8.60 -25.95
CA TYR A 383 -2.09 -8.26 -24.79
C TYR A 383 -1.89 -6.74 -24.65
N ALA A 384 -1.64 -6.02 -25.76
CA ALA A 384 -1.50 -4.57 -25.73
C ALA A 384 -2.78 -3.88 -25.24
N ASP A 385 -3.96 -4.30 -25.73
CA ASP A 385 -5.26 -3.78 -25.31
C ASP A 385 -5.52 -4.07 -23.83
N PHE A 386 -5.23 -5.29 -23.39
CA PHE A 386 -5.38 -5.67 -21.98
C PHE A 386 -4.44 -4.88 -21.05
N CYS A 387 -3.19 -4.64 -21.45
CA CYS A 387 -2.28 -3.77 -20.70
C CYS A 387 -2.78 -2.33 -20.64
N ALA A 388 -3.38 -1.81 -21.71
CA ALA A 388 -3.96 -0.47 -21.73
C ALA A 388 -5.13 -0.35 -20.74
N ASP A 389 -5.99 -1.36 -20.69
CA ASP A 389 -7.09 -1.42 -19.71
C ASP A 389 -6.56 -1.53 -18.27
N VAL A 390 -5.59 -2.42 -18.01
CA VAL A 390 -4.96 -2.55 -16.69
C VAL A 390 -4.36 -1.22 -16.24
N ALA A 391 -3.62 -0.54 -17.12
CA ALA A 391 -3.01 0.76 -16.81
C ALA A 391 -4.08 1.82 -16.49
N LYS A 392 -5.17 1.86 -17.26
CA LYS A 392 -6.27 2.80 -17.05
C LYS A 392 -6.95 2.59 -15.69
N GLU A 393 -7.30 1.35 -15.34
CA GLU A 393 -7.98 1.04 -14.07
C GLU A 393 -7.06 1.29 -12.86
N LEU A 394 -5.77 0.95 -12.96
CA LEU A 394 -4.79 1.27 -11.92
C LEU A 394 -4.62 2.78 -11.74
N GLU A 395 -4.59 3.55 -12.82
CA GLU A 395 -4.44 5.01 -12.78
C GLU A 395 -5.64 5.67 -12.07
N GLN A 396 -6.87 5.29 -12.42
CA GLN A 396 -8.08 5.80 -11.76
C GLN A 396 -8.09 5.50 -10.26
N LEU A 397 -7.75 4.26 -9.89
CA LEU A 397 -7.67 3.86 -8.49
C LEU A 397 -6.54 4.59 -7.74
N ALA A 398 -5.39 4.82 -8.39
CA ALA A 398 -4.29 5.57 -7.80
C ALA A 398 -4.65 7.04 -7.55
N GLN A 399 -5.40 7.69 -8.44
CA GLN A 399 -5.89 9.06 -8.23
C GLN A 399 -6.78 9.16 -6.98
N PHE A 400 -7.70 8.22 -6.82
CA PHE A 400 -8.57 8.18 -5.65
C PHE A 400 -7.76 7.93 -4.37
N ARG A 401 -6.88 6.94 -4.40
CA ARG A 401 -6.02 6.59 -3.25
C ARG A 401 -5.09 7.73 -2.84
N VAL A 402 -4.43 8.39 -3.80
CA VAL A 402 -3.55 9.55 -3.50
C VAL A 402 -4.36 10.69 -2.86
N SER A 403 -5.58 10.92 -3.30
CA SER A 403 -6.46 11.93 -2.70
C SER A 403 -6.82 11.59 -1.25
N TRP A 404 -6.97 10.30 -0.92
CA TRP A 404 -7.14 9.82 0.46
C TRP A 404 -5.88 9.97 1.32
N LEU A 405 -4.71 9.63 0.79
CA LEU A 405 -3.43 9.73 1.52
C LEU A 405 -3.07 11.16 1.92
N LYS A 406 -3.63 12.17 1.23
CA LYS A 406 -3.48 13.59 1.54
C LYS A 406 -4.45 14.09 2.62
N GLN A 407 -5.44 13.30 3.03
CA GLN A 407 -6.43 13.74 4.01
C GLN A 407 -5.83 13.88 5.41
N SER A 408 -6.19 14.96 6.10
CA SER A 408 -5.72 15.24 7.46
C SER A 408 -6.09 14.12 8.44
N GLY A 409 -7.24 13.46 8.25
CA GLY A 409 -7.67 12.31 9.05
C GLY A 409 -6.72 11.12 8.92
N PHE A 410 -6.26 10.80 7.70
CA PHE A 410 -5.27 9.75 7.47
C PHE A 410 -3.93 10.10 8.13
N ILE A 411 -3.43 11.32 7.88
CA ILE A 411 -2.17 11.80 8.44
C ILE A 411 -2.20 11.79 9.97
N THR A 412 -3.27 12.30 10.58
CA THR A 412 -3.47 12.33 12.04
C THR A 412 -3.53 10.93 12.62
N CYS A 413 -4.23 9.99 11.98
CA CYS A 413 -4.27 8.60 12.42
C CYS A 413 -2.89 7.94 12.40
N CYS A 414 -2.06 8.22 11.39
CA CYS A 414 -0.68 7.73 11.34
C CYS A 414 0.22 8.33 12.43
N GLN A 415 -0.11 9.52 12.97
CA GLN A 415 0.65 10.12 14.09
C GLN A 415 0.43 9.39 15.42
N ASP A 416 -0.55 8.49 15.53
CA ASP A 416 -0.70 7.60 16.70
C ASP A 416 0.58 6.81 16.99
N PHE A 417 1.44 6.63 15.98
CA PHE A 417 2.66 5.83 16.04
C PHE A 417 3.95 6.67 15.97
N HIS A 418 3.89 7.94 16.37
CA HIS A 418 5.04 8.85 16.38
C HIS A 418 5.83 8.76 17.69
N THR A 419 6.57 7.67 17.87
CA THR A 419 7.34 7.40 19.10
C THR A 419 8.69 6.74 18.82
N THR A 420 9.50 6.54 19.85
CA THR A 420 10.78 5.82 19.77
C THR A 420 10.63 4.30 19.93
N ARG A 421 9.40 3.81 20.14
CA ARG A 421 9.14 2.39 20.37
C ARG A 421 9.18 1.60 19.07
N LEU A 422 9.83 0.44 19.12
CA LEU A 422 9.93 -0.47 17.99
C LEU A 422 8.55 -0.89 17.47
N GLU A 423 7.60 -1.19 18.37
CA GLU A 423 6.25 -1.60 17.94
C GLU A 423 5.56 -0.50 17.15
N ASP A 424 5.60 0.75 17.62
CA ASP A 424 5.00 1.89 16.92
C ASP A 424 5.69 2.18 15.59
N ASN A 425 7.02 2.06 15.54
CA ASN A 425 7.80 2.19 14.30
C ASN A 425 7.34 1.17 13.24
N LEU A 426 7.06 -0.08 13.65
CA LEU A 426 6.50 -1.10 12.76
C LEU A 426 5.00 -0.88 12.48
N ASN A 427 4.22 -0.33 13.42
CA ASN A 427 2.80 0.02 13.23
C ASN A 427 2.65 1.12 12.18
N TYR A 428 3.52 2.13 12.21
CA TYR A 428 3.56 3.17 11.18
C TYR A 428 3.87 2.58 9.80
N ARG A 429 4.84 1.67 9.74
CA ARG A 429 5.15 0.95 8.49
C ARG A 429 3.97 0.13 7.99
N GLU A 430 3.28 -0.61 8.86
CA GLU A 430 2.06 -1.32 8.46
C GLU A 430 1.04 -0.36 7.83
N ALA A 431 0.79 0.78 8.47
CA ALA A 431 -0.20 1.76 8.03
C ALA A 431 0.19 2.46 6.72
N VAL A 432 1.47 2.85 6.56
CA VAL A 432 1.92 3.65 5.42
C VAL A 432 2.42 2.78 4.27
N ASP A 433 3.27 1.78 4.56
CA ASP A 433 3.93 0.99 3.51
C ASP A 433 2.92 0.17 2.71
N TYR A 434 1.85 -0.31 3.37
CA TYR A 434 0.75 -0.99 2.68
C TYR A 434 -0.10 0.00 1.87
N ALA A 435 -0.43 1.16 2.45
CA ALA A 435 -1.27 2.17 1.80
C ALA A 435 -0.63 2.75 0.51
N ILE A 436 0.69 2.94 0.49
CA ILE A 436 1.39 3.46 -0.70
C ILE A 436 1.74 2.37 -1.73
N ALA A 437 1.52 1.09 -1.41
CA ALA A 437 2.04 -0.01 -2.19
C ALA A 437 1.65 0.07 -3.68
N SER A 438 2.62 -0.18 -4.56
CA SER A 438 2.41 -0.16 -6.02
C SER A 438 1.96 1.19 -6.60
N LEU A 439 2.02 2.32 -5.87
CA LEU A 439 1.77 3.64 -6.47
C LEU A 439 2.76 3.97 -7.62
N ASN A 440 3.96 3.38 -7.57
CA ASN A 440 5.00 3.56 -8.57
C ASN A 440 4.71 2.94 -9.96
N VAL A 441 3.59 2.23 -10.13
CA VAL A 441 3.19 1.69 -11.44
C VAL A 441 2.21 2.60 -12.19
N THR A 442 1.91 3.78 -11.65
CA THR A 442 0.93 4.75 -12.18
C THR A 442 1.56 6.13 -12.29
N GLU A 443 1.07 6.98 -13.19
CA GLU A 443 1.58 8.33 -13.37
C GLU A 443 1.26 9.20 -12.14
N THR A 444 0.01 9.19 -11.68
CA THR A 444 -0.41 9.94 -10.49
C THR A 444 0.34 9.49 -9.24
N GLY A 445 0.51 8.18 -9.06
CA GLY A 445 1.24 7.65 -7.91
C GLY A 445 2.73 7.99 -7.96
N CYS A 446 3.37 7.91 -9.13
CA CYS A 446 4.76 8.35 -9.31
C CYS A 446 4.93 9.84 -8.98
N ALA A 447 4.05 10.70 -9.51
CA ALA A 447 4.12 12.14 -9.25
C ALA A 447 3.96 12.47 -7.75
N TYR A 448 3.04 11.79 -7.06
CA TYR A 448 2.85 11.96 -5.62
C TYR A 448 4.07 11.49 -4.82
N LEU A 449 4.58 10.28 -5.08
CA LEU A 449 5.77 9.77 -4.40
C LEU A 449 6.98 10.66 -4.65
N ASP A 450 7.18 11.12 -5.89
CA ASP A 450 8.31 11.97 -6.26
C ASP A 450 8.25 13.32 -5.56
N ALA A 451 7.06 13.93 -5.46
CA ALA A 451 6.87 15.18 -4.71
C ALA A 451 7.33 15.03 -3.25
N LEU A 452 6.91 13.95 -2.58
CA LEU A 452 7.32 13.68 -1.19
C LEU A 452 8.82 13.36 -1.07
N ILE A 453 9.38 12.58 -1.99
CA ILE A 453 10.81 12.27 -2.01
C ILE A 453 11.64 13.54 -2.19
N ASP A 454 11.20 14.43 -3.08
CA ASP A 454 11.90 15.65 -3.46
C ASP A 454 11.92 16.75 -2.39
N GLU A 455 11.12 16.61 -1.33
CA GLU A 455 11.18 17.48 -0.15
C GLU A 455 12.42 17.25 0.71
N TYR A 456 13.01 16.05 0.69
CA TYR A 456 14.14 15.66 1.55
C TYR A 456 13.94 16.07 3.03
N SER A 457 12.74 15.83 3.56
CA SER A 457 12.41 16.19 4.94
C SER A 457 11.39 15.22 5.50
N ALA A 458 11.54 14.91 6.78
CA ALA A 458 10.54 14.17 7.56
C ALA A 458 9.84 15.06 8.60
N LEU A 459 10.08 16.38 8.57
CA LEU A 459 9.54 17.33 9.55
C LEU A 459 8.02 17.47 9.42
N SER A 460 7.51 17.55 8.19
CA SER A 460 6.07 17.57 7.94
C SER A 460 5.46 16.21 8.24
N PRO A 461 4.33 16.11 8.97
CA PRO A 461 3.59 14.86 9.13
C PRO A 461 2.99 14.35 7.80
N GLU A 462 2.83 15.22 6.81
CA GLU A 462 2.33 14.88 5.48
C GLU A 462 3.37 14.10 4.64
N ASN A 463 4.65 14.21 4.96
CA ASN A 463 5.70 13.49 4.26
C ASN A 463 5.82 12.04 4.75
N ILE A 464 4.82 11.23 4.39
CA ILE A 464 4.73 9.84 4.82
C ILE A 464 5.87 8.96 4.27
N VAL A 465 6.53 9.37 3.17
CA VAL A 465 7.63 8.63 2.56
C VAL A 465 8.91 8.72 3.41
N TRP A 466 9.38 9.93 3.70
CA TRP A 466 10.58 10.09 4.53
C TRP A 466 10.33 9.64 5.97
N ARG A 467 9.12 9.87 6.50
CA ARG A 467 8.75 9.35 7.81
C ARG A 467 8.75 7.82 7.83
N SER A 468 8.24 7.14 6.80
CA SER A 468 8.35 5.67 6.71
C SER A 468 9.81 5.20 6.66
N LEU A 469 10.67 5.85 5.86
CA LEU A 469 12.10 5.54 5.77
C LEU A 469 12.85 5.81 7.08
N LEU A 470 12.36 6.72 7.92
CA LEU A 470 12.92 7.05 9.23
C LEU A 470 12.09 6.47 10.39
N LEU A 471 11.25 5.47 10.09
CA LEU A 471 10.45 4.70 11.05
C LEU A 471 9.47 5.53 11.90
N ASN A 472 9.14 6.74 11.44
CA ASN A 472 8.37 7.76 12.15
C ASN A 472 8.90 8.07 13.56
N ASN A 473 10.19 7.78 13.77
CA ASN A 473 10.84 7.88 15.07
C ASN A 473 11.40 9.31 15.25
N PRO A 474 10.91 10.10 16.23
CA PRO A 474 11.27 11.51 16.37
C PRO A 474 12.78 11.72 16.54
N GLU A 475 13.47 10.79 17.19
CA GLU A 475 14.90 10.90 17.41
C GLU A 475 15.71 10.60 16.17
N VAL A 476 15.31 9.57 15.41
CA VAL A 476 15.93 9.24 14.11
C VAL A 476 15.71 10.39 13.12
N MET A 477 14.48 10.93 13.04
CA MET A 477 14.17 12.04 12.15
C MET A 477 14.99 13.30 12.47
N LYS A 478 15.16 13.62 13.75
CA LYS A 478 15.98 14.75 14.18
C LYS A 478 17.46 14.57 13.83
N GLU A 479 18.02 13.37 14.02
CA GLU A 479 19.42 13.09 13.69
C GLU A 479 19.67 13.12 12.18
N MET A 480 18.70 12.65 11.39
CA MET A 480 18.80 12.52 9.94
C MET A 480 18.48 13.80 9.16
N ASP A 481 17.97 14.86 9.79
CA ASP A 481 17.63 16.13 9.13
C ASP A 481 18.81 16.72 8.34
N GLY A 482 19.99 16.82 8.97
CA GLY A 482 21.19 17.32 8.29
C GLY A 482 21.67 16.42 7.14
N PHE A 483 21.45 15.10 7.25
CA PHE A 483 21.77 14.15 6.18
C PHE A 483 20.85 14.39 4.97
N LEU A 484 19.54 14.55 5.19
CA LEU A 484 18.58 14.81 4.12
C LEU A 484 18.81 16.16 3.44
N GLN A 485 19.10 17.22 4.21
CA GLN A 485 19.48 18.52 3.65
C GLN A 485 20.72 18.42 2.76
N LYS A 486 21.70 17.58 3.14
CA LYS A 486 22.89 17.36 2.32
C LYS A 486 22.58 16.61 1.03
N MET A 487 21.67 15.63 1.06
CA MET A 487 21.16 14.97 -0.15
C MET A 487 20.48 15.99 -1.07
N GLN A 488 19.59 16.83 -0.53
CA GLN A 488 18.88 17.87 -1.27
C GLN A 488 19.84 18.84 -1.98
N LEU A 489 20.86 19.33 -1.28
CA LEU A 489 21.89 20.21 -1.85
C LEU A 489 22.70 19.56 -2.98
N ASN A 490 22.75 18.23 -3.04
CA ASN A 490 23.46 17.49 -4.08
C ASN A 490 22.51 16.87 -5.12
N LYS A 491 21.21 17.15 -5.06
CA LYS A 491 20.24 16.69 -6.06
C LYS A 491 20.63 17.23 -7.45
N GLY A 492 20.67 16.34 -8.45
CA GLY A 492 21.04 16.69 -9.82
C GLY A 492 22.52 17.01 -10.04
N ASN A 493 23.37 16.93 -9.02
CA ASN A 493 24.81 17.12 -9.19
C ASN A 493 25.47 15.84 -9.71
N GLU A 494 25.82 15.82 -11.00
CA GLU A 494 26.46 14.67 -11.65
C GLU A 494 27.99 14.59 -11.45
N LYS A 495 28.58 15.46 -10.63
CA LYS A 495 30.02 15.37 -10.33
C LYS A 495 30.30 14.14 -9.45
N PRO A 496 31.41 13.41 -9.69
CA PRO A 496 31.86 12.36 -8.79
C PRO A 496 31.94 12.86 -7.35
N ALA A 497 31.46 12.06 -6.41
CA ALA A 497 31.49 12.38 -5.00
C ALA A 497 32.95 12.48 -4.53
N ASP A 498 33.26 13.55 -3.80
CA ASP A 498 34.49 13.62 -3.03
C ASP A 498 34.39 12.66 -1.84
N ILE A 499 35.36 11.76 -1.69
CA ILE A 499 35.34 10.72 -0.66
C ILE A 499 35.30 11.33 0.74
N SER A 500 36.04 12.42 0.99
CA SER A 500 36.07 13.06 2.32
C SER A 500 34.72 13.71 2.66
N VAL A 501 34.11 14.41 1.70
CA VAL A 501 32.78 15.01 1.85
C VAL A 501 31.69 13.94 2.03
N PHE A 502 31.77 12.86 1.26
CA PHE A 502 30.88 11.70 1.41
C PHE A 502 31.02 11.09 2.81
N MET A 503 32.24 10.79 3.25
CA MET A 503 32.50 10.18 4.57
C MET A 503 31.99 11.06 5.72
N LYS A 504 32.18 12.37 5.63
CA LYS A 504 31.65 13.32 6.63
C LYS A 504 30.12 13.25 6.76
N THR A 505 29.42 13.01 5.66
CA THR A 505 27.95 12.98 5.62
C THR A 505 27.40 11.59 5.97
N VAL A 506 27.97 10.53 5.39
CA VAL A 506 27.47 9.17 5.56
C VAL A 506 27.61 8.67 7.01
N THR A 507 28.54 9.22 7.77
CA THR A 507 28.73 8.90 9.20
C THR A 507 27.49 9.21 10.03
N THR A 508 26.61 10.14 9.61
CA THR A 508 25.31 10.36 10.28
C THR A 508 24.44 9.11 10.32
N LEU A 509 24.58 8.19 9.36
CA LEU A 509 23.82 6.94 9.35
C LEU A 509 24.18 6.02 10.52
N SER A 510 25.39 6.09 11.08
CA SER A 510 25.88 5.12 12.07
C SER A 510 25.26 5.26 13.46
N GLY A 511 24.40 6.26 13.67
CA GLY A 511 23.73 6.52 14.94
C GLY A 511 22.39 5.80 15.07
N LYS A 512 21.37 6.56 15.45
CA LYS A 512 20.03 6.06 15.79
C LYS A 512 19.34 5.36 14.64
N LEU A 513 19.65 5.74 13.40
CA LEU A 513 19.09 5.08 12.23
C LEU A 513 19.47 3.59 12.20
N VAL A 514 20.76 3.27 12.32
CA VAL A 514 21.25 1.87 12.34
C VAL A 514 20.64 1.13 13.51
N GLU A 515 20.65 1.70 14.72
CA GLU A 515 20.07 1.04 15.90
C GLU A 515 18.57 0.72 15.73
N ALA A 516 17.81 1.64 15.13
CA ALA A 516 16.39 1.46 14.91
C ALA A 516 16.11 0.40 13.82
N TYR A 517 16.91 0.39 12.75
CA TYR A 517 16.78 -0.61 11.69
C TYR A 517 17.29 -1.99 12.09
N ASP A 518 18.34 -2.11 12.90
CA ASP A 518 18.79 -3.39 13.43
C ASP A 518 17.66 -4.05 14.23
N LYS A 519 17.00 -3.29 15.12
CA LYS A 519 15.83 -3.76 15.89
C LYS A 519 14.64 -4.12 14.99
N ALA A 520 14.33 -3.27 14.01
CA ALA A 520 13.22 -3.51 13.07
C ALA A 520 13.46 -4.74 12.20
N ASN A 521 14.67 -4.91 11.68
CA ASN A 521 15.02 -6.03 10.84
C ASN A 521 15.09 -7.33 11.66
N GLU A 522 15.65 -7.32 12.87
CA GLU A 522 15.61 -8.49 13.77
C GLU A 522 14.17 -8.92 14.11
N ALA A 523 13.25 -7.96 14.26
CA ALA A 523 11.83 -8.26 14.46
C ALA A 523 11.18 -8.86 13.20
N LEU A 524 11.56 -8.41 12.01
CA LEU A 524 11.02 -8.87 10.72
C LEU A 524 11.67 -10.17 10.19
N GLU A 525 12.83 -10.55 10.72
CA GLU A 525 13.44 -11.87 10.46
C GLU A 525 12.62 -13.02 11.09
N LYS A 526 11.88 -12.72 12.17
CA LYS A 526 10.98 -13.67 12.81
C LYS A 526 9.72 -13.80 11.95
N PRO A 527 9.19 -15.02 11.72
CA PRO A 527 7.97 -15.17 10.92
C PRO A 527 6.80 -14.41 11.57
N PRO A 528 5.85 -13.89 10.77
CA PRO A 528 4.69 -13.20 11.33
C PRO A 528 3.92 -14.12 12.27
N LYS A 529 3.45 -13.55 13.39
CA LYS A 529 2.67 -14.31 14.38
C LYS A 529 1.36 -14.78 13.78
N SER A 530 0.83 -15.89 14.27
CA SER A 530 -0.44 -16.46 13.78
C SER A 530 -1.64 -15.53 13.96
N ASP A 531 -1.56 -14.54 14.86
CA ASP A 531 -2.57 -13.52 15.14
C ASP A 531 -2.34 -12.17 14.46
N SER A 532 -1.32 -12.06 13.60
CA SER A 532 -1.02 -10.83 12.85
C SER A 532 -2.10 -10.50 11.82
N THR A 533 -2.37 -9.21 11.63
CA THR A 533 -3.16 -8.71 10.51
C THR A 533 -2.48 -9.07 9.18
N PHE A 534 -3.24 -9.14 8.09
CA PHE A 534 -2.66 -9.34 6.75
C PHE A 534 -1.64 -8.24 6.41
N ALA A 535 -1.99 -6.97 6.65
CA ALA A 535 -1.10 -5.85 6.38
C ALA A 535 0.22 -5.94 7.18
N ARG A 536 0.19 -6.38 8.44
CA ARG A 536 1.39 -6.66 9.23
C ARG A 536 2.23 -7.77 8.61
N ALA A 537 1.60 -8.86 8.18
CA ALA A 537 2.29 -9.97 7.53
C ALA A 537 2.96 -9.55 6.21
N MET A 538 2.41 -8.56 5.51
CA MET A 538 3.00 -8.02 4.27
C MET A 538 4.28 -7.21 4.49
N LEU A 539 4.64 -6.83 5.73
CA LEU A 539 5.92 -6.20 6.00
C LEU A 539 7.12 -7.13 5.71
N HIS A 540 6.91 -8.45 5.72
CA HIS A 540 7.95 -9.44 5.38
C HIS A 540 8.28 -9.50 3.88
N SER A 541 7.48 -8.88 3.02
CA SER A 541 7.73 -8.80 1.56
C SER A 541 8.40 -7.48 1.14
N ASP A 542 8.78 -6.62 2.10
CA ASP A 542 9.26 -5.23 1.92
C ASP A 542 8.59 -4.49 0.75
N ARG A 543 7.26 -4.36 0.83
CA ARG A 543 6.45 -3.64 -0.17
C ARG A 543 6.88 -2.19 -0.35
N ARG A 544 7.48 -1.60 0.70
CA ARG A 544 8.07 -0.26 0.67
C ARG A 544 9.23 -0.18 -0.31
N LEU A 545 10.21 -1.10 -0.25
CA LEU A 545 11.30 -1.11 -1.24
C LEU A 545 10.83 -1.42 -2.65
N VAL A 546 9.85 -2.31 -2.82
CA VAL A 546 9.25 -2.57 -4.14
C VAL A 546 8.58 -1.32 -4.73
N THR A 547 7.97 -0.50 -3.88
CA THR A 547 7.29 0.73 -4.29
C THR A 547 8.25 1.91 -4.49
N LEU A 548 9.12 2.16 -3.51
CA LEU A 548 10.00 3.33 -3.49
C LEU A 548 11.32 3.10 -4.23
N GLY A 549 11.76 1.85 -4.36
CA GLY A 549 13.08 1.51 -4.91
C GLY A 549 13.28 2.06 -6.31
N ASP A 550 12.35 1.81 -7.23
CA ASP A 550 12.43 2.42 -8.57
C ASP A 550 12.46 3.95 -8.47
N ARG A 551 11.64 4.57 -7.60
CA ARG A 551 11.61 6.02 -7.48
C ARG A 551 12.95 6.61 -7.01
N PHE A 552 13.68 5.94 -6.12
CA PHE A 552 14.99 6.41 -5.68
C PHE A 552 16.13 6.04 -6.63
N PHE A 553 16.05 4.89 -7.31
CA PHE A 553 17.18 4.31 -8.06
C PHE A 553 17.03 4.37 -9.59
N ASN A 554 15.92 4.89 -10.12
CA ASN A 554 15.73 5.03 -11.56
C ASN A 554 16.80 5.97 -12.16
N PHE A 555 17.37 5.57 -13.29
CA PHE A 555 18.43 6.31 -14.00
C PHE A 555 18.01 7.73 -14.40
N THR A 556 16.70 7.98 -14.56
CA THR A 556 16.16 9.32 -14.84
C THR A 556 16.25 10.24 -13.63
N ARG A 557 16.29 9.70 -12.40
CA ARG A 557 16.34 10.47 -11.15
C ARG A 557 17.71 10.47 -10.47
N LEU A 558 18.45 9.36 -10.49
CA LEU A 558 19.82 9.30 -9.95
C LEU A 558 20.84 10.04 -10.83
N GLY A 559 20.49 10.36 -12.07
CA GLY A 559 21.39 10.96 -13.05
C GLY A 559 22.12 9.90 -13.89
N LYS A 560 22.88 10.38 -14.89
CA LYS A 560 23.56 9.50 -15.87
C LYS A 560 24.86 8.88 -15.34
N VAL A 561 25.30 9.31 -14.17
CA VAL A 561 26.53 8.86 -13.52
C VAL A 561 26.20 7.97 -12.33
N LEU A 562 27.11 7.06 -12.00
CA LEU A 562 26.90 6.07 -10.93
C LEU A 562 27.73 6.37 -9.66
N ASN A 563 28.25 7.59 -9.53
CA ASN A 563 29.21 7.96 -8.48
C ASN A 563 28.98 9.37 -7.92
N SER A 564 27.78 9.94 -8.06
CA SER A 564 27.47 11.26 -7.49
C SER A 564 27.30 11.20 -5.97
N THR A 565 27.44 12.34 -5.29
CA THR A 565 27.26 12.41 -3.83
C THR A 565 25.86 11.94 -3.41
N ASN A 566 24.82 12.44 -4.06
CA ASN A 566 23.44 12.09 -3.72
C ASN A 566 23.16 10.59 -3.92
N GLU A 567 23.71 10.01 -4.98
CA GLU A 567 23.57 8.59 -5.26
C GLU A 567 24.30 7.72 -4.23
N MET A 568 25.54 8.06 -3.86
CA MET A 568 26.28 7.29 -2.84
C MET A 568 25.60 7.36 -1.47
N LEU A 569 25.04 8.52 -1.12
CA LEU A 569 24.25 8.67 0.11
C LEU A 569 22.95 7.85 0.05
N SER A 570 22.24 7.88 -1.08
CA SER A 570 21.02 7.08 -1.30
C SER A 570 21.33 5.58 -1.18
N LYS A 571 22.34 5.08 -1.90
CA LYS A 571 22.76 3.67 -1.83
C LYS A 571 23.15 3.26 -0.41
N SER A 572 23.90 4.11 0.30
CA SER A 572 24.30 3.82 1.69
C SER A 572 23.10 3.77 2.63
N LEU A 573 22.18 4.74 2.52
CA LEU A 573 20.94 4.78 3.29
C LEU A 573 20.12 3.50 3.09
N PHE A 574 19.81 3.18 1.83
CA PHE A 574 18.99 2.01 1.51
C PHE A 574 19.69 0.68 1.82
N SER A 575 21.02 0.63 1.77
CA SER A 575 21.78 -0.55 2.22
C SER A 575 21.56 -0.79 3.72
N VAL A 576 21.70 0.25 4.55
CA VAL A 576 21.47 0.18 6.00
C VAL A 576 20.02 -0.21 6.30
N ILE A 577 19.06 0.45 5.65
CA ILE A 577 17.63 0.14 5.78
C ILE A 577 17.32 -1.33 5.47
N SER A 578 18.01 -1.91 4.48
CA SER A 578 17.85 -3.30 4.05
C SER A 578 18.64 -4.32 4.90
N GLY A 579 19.24 -3.90 6.02
CA GLY A 579 19.97 -4.78 6.93
C GLY A 579 21.45 -5.01 6.59
N VAL A 580 22.02 -4.25 5.64
CA VAL A 580 23.47 -4.27 5.42
C VAL A 580 24.15 -3.46 6.52
N SER A 581 25.10 -4.07 7.24
CA SER A 581 25.83 -3.36 8.30
C SER A 581 26.48 -2.07 7.77
N PHE A 582 26.43 -1.01 8.58
CA PHE A 582 26.92 0.32 8.20
C PHE A 582 28.34 0.29 7.61
N GLY A 583 29.27 -0.38 8.28
CA GLY A 583 30.65 -0.49 7.80
C GLY A 583 30.77 -1.14 6.42
N ARG A 584 29.93 -2.15 6.11
CA ARG A 584 29.88 -2.79 4.80
C ARG A 584 29.26 -1.88 3.75
N ALA A 585 28.17 -1.17 4.07
CA ALA A 585 27.53 -0.21 3.18
C ALA A 585 28.49 0.92 2.77
N VAL A 586 29.24 1.46 3.73
CA VAL A 586 30.28 2.49 3.47
C VAL A 586 31.40 1.92 2.61
N LYS A 587 31.93 0.72 2.94
CA LYS A 587 32.98 0.07 2.16
C LYS A 587 32.58 -0.11 0.69
N LEU A 588 31.37 -0.59 0.44
CA LEU A 588 30.85 -0.77 -0.93
C LEU A 588 30.79 0.57 -1.69
N SER A 589 30.31 1.63 -1.06
CA SER A 589 30.24 2.96 -1.66
C SER A 589 31.63 3.54 -1.96
N VAL A 590 32.58 3.44 -1.03
CA VAL A 590 33.97 3.90 -1.23
C VAL A 590 34.66 3.11 -2.33
N SER A 591 34.53 1.78 -2.36
CA SER A 591 35.08 0.97 -3.45
C SER A 591 34.47 1.37 -4.81
N GLN A 592 33.18 1.69 -4.86
CA GLN A 592 32.55 2.16 -6.09
C GLN A 592 33.13 3.51 -6.55
N LEU A 593 33.40 4.43 -5.63
CA LEU A 593 34.03 5.73 -5.95
C LEU A 593 35.47 5.58 -6.45
N GLN A 594 36.24 4.63 -5.91
CA GLN A 594 37.64 4.41 -6.27
C GLN A 594 37.81 3.62 -7.57
N GLU A 595 37.06 2.54 -7.74
CA GLU A 595 37.33 1.52 -8.78
C GLU A 595 36.18 1.38 -9.78
N GLY A 596 35.00 1.90 -9.47
CA GLY A 596 33.76 1.58 -10.20
C GLY A 596 33.75 2.06 -11.66
N ASP A 597 34.46 3.12 -12.01
CA ASP A 597 34.58 3.56 -13.42
C ASP A 597 35.49 2.63 -14.24
N LEU A 598 36.64 2.27 -13.67
CA LEU A 598 37.58 1.33 -14.30
C LEU A 598 36.90 -0.03 -14.53
N PHE A 599 36.21 -0.55 -13.51
CA PHE A 599 35.47 -1.80 -13.60
C PHE A 599 34.40 -1.76 -14.71
N ARG A 600 33.58 -0.70 -14.78
CA ARG A 600 32.55 -0.56 -15.82
C ARG A 600 33.15 -0.50 -17.22
N ARG A 601 34.28 0.20 -17.41
CA ARG A 601 34.99 0.23 -18.71
C ARG A 601 35.52 -1.15 -19.08
N GLN A 602 36.03 -1.92 -18.13
CA GLN A 602 36.50 -3.30 -18.36
C GLN A 602 35.35 -4.22 -18.76
N VAL A 603 34.22 -4.20 -18.04
CA VAL A 603 33.02 -4.98 -18.38
C VAL A 603 32.50 -4.62 -19.77
N LEU A 604 32.38 -3.32 -20.08
CA LEU A 604 31.97 -2.86 -21.41
C LEU A 604 32.91 -3.32 -22.53
N LYS A 605 34.23 -3.37 -22.25
CA LYS A 605 35.22 -3.89 -23.20
C LYS A 605 35.00 -5.40 -23.43
N GLN A 606 34.83 -6.19 -22.37
CA GLN A 606 34.59 -7.63 -22.45
C GLN A 606 33.28 -7.98 -23.19
N LEU A 607 32.20 -7.24 -22.94
CA LEU A 607 30.93 -7.43 -23.64
C LEU A 607 31.04 -7.13 -25.15
N LYS A 608 31.84 -6.13 -25.53
CA LYS A 608 32.11 -5.83 -26.94
C LYS A 608 33.01 -6.87 -27.61
N GLU A 609 33.98 -7.41 -26.88
CA GLU A 609 34.91 -8.43 -27.39
C GLU A 609 34.25 -9.80 -27.55
N SER A 610 33.35 -10.18 -26.63
CA SER A 610 32.59 -11.43 -26.71
C SER A 610 31.62 -11.46 -27.89
N GLY A 611 30.99 -10.31 -28.23
CA GLY A 611 30.19 -10.18 -29.44
C GLY A 611 30.98 -10.15 -30.76
N ALA A 612 32.32 -10.06 -30.71
CA ALA A 612 33.19 -10.11 -31.90
C ALA A 612 33.83 -11.49 -32.12
N LYS A 613 33.64 -12.42 -31.18
CA LYS A 613 34.18 -13.79 -31.22
C LYS A 613 33.10 -14.89 -31.22
N ALA A 614 31.83 -14.51 -31.16
CA ALA A 614 30.69 -15.33 -31.53
C ALA A 614 30.28 -14.98 -32.96
#